data_AF-A0AA96HJK2-F1
#
_entry.id   AF-A0AA96HJK2-F1
#
_cell.length_a   1.000
_cell.length_b   1.000
_cell.length_c   1.000
_cell.angle_alpha   90.00
_cell.angle_beta   90.00
_cell.angle_gamma   90.00
#
_symmetry.space_group_name_H-M   'P 1'
#
loop_
_entity.id
_entity.type
_entity.pdbx_description
1 polymer ?
#
loop_
_entity_poly.entity_id
_entity_poly.type
_entity_poly.pdbx_seq_one_letter_code
_entity_poly.pdbx_strand_id
1 'polypeptide(L)'
;MEEEHTLTAKILAYIAGRGADKIDALEKSIAKLGASASDADQKKLEALQQDLRDTKEKFEPRNWLTDAAIRAKQLQFVTHAVKYLHGDAKGSNIYDQQSAAPIDGIVSTQSINNPVLDICGNAAALDVGKLLAQIEHEGKTLIDYVLAGDIEPLLLIAQNEQQAREWLTGFAQVFENKELASHKLAKQVYWPLAYGDNEEGEYHLLSPLFASSLAHEVFATRRTQRERQYSKEADIKADVAENGYQFIPNFAVQTFGGTKPQNISQLNSQRGGKNYLLDNRPPIWQQQDKPPLNIQSVFDSLLPSKVYRKAKAAHRLKRYLEKVFNKESTFDIREARARGMDEIVDIFLLFAASIHNHPAGWSMSEDCHLPLNEQLWLDPGRVQIDDTFREAMDKKDWQEDIASKFASWLNRTLQSSTLHLGDVEHREWKSLVAQELRLTERARKEFYS
;
A
#
# COMPACT_ATOMS: atom_id res chain seq x y z
N MET A 1 -22.19 -23.70 -34.83
CA MET A 1 -21.75 -22.34 -34.42
C MET A 1 -21.43 -22.28 -32.93
N GLU A 2 -20.79 -23.32 -32.36
CA GLU A 2 -20.31 -23.33 -30.96
C GLU A 2 -18.79 -23.56 -30.85
N GLU A 3 -18.08 -23.82 -31.96
CA GLU A 3 -16.64 -24.12 -31.94
C GLU A 3 -15.73 -22.88 -31.87
N GLU A 4 -16.27 -21.66 -32.03
CA GLU A 4 -15.45 -20.42 -32.10
C GLU A 4 -15.00 -19.87 -30.74
N HIS A 5 -15.44 -20.45 -29.62
CA HIS A 5 -15.15 -19.95 -28.29
C HIS A 5 -14.72 -21.07 -27.35
N THR A 6 -13.70 -21.85 -27.69
CA THR A 6 -13.03 -22.74 -26.71
C THR A 6 -11.66 -22.19 -26.36
N LEU A 7 -11.12 -22.56 -25.19
CA LEU A 7 -9.74 -22.20 -24.83
C LEU A 7 -8.74 -22.73 -25.87
N THR A 8 -9.00 -23.92 -26.40
CA THR A 8 -8.28 -24.53 -27.53
C THR A 8 -8.20 -23.62 -28.75
N ALA A 9 -9.34 -23.05 -29.18
CA ALA A 9 -9.37 -22.13 -30.32
C ALA A 9 -8.51 -20.87 -30.07
N LYS A 10 -8.53 -20.34 -28.84
CA LYS A 10 -7.69 -19.19 -28.48
C LYS A 10 -6.21 -19.53 -28.43
N ILE A 11 -5.84 -20.73 -27.99
CA ILE A 11 -4.46 -21.23 -28.04
C ILE A 11 -3.97 -21.28 -29.49
N LEU A 12 -4.77 -21.87 -30.39
CA LEU A 12 -4.44 -21.94 -31.82
C LEU A 12 -4.30 -20.55 -32.44
N ALA A 13 -5.23 -19.63 -32.14
CA ALA A 13 -5.17 -18.25 -32.62
C ALA A 13 -3.92 -17.51 -32.12
N TYR A 14 -3.52 -17.72 -30.87
CA TYR A 14 -2.30 -17.16 -30.31
C TYR A 14 -1.04 -17.64 -31.06
N ILE A 15 -0.93 -18.95 -31.28
CA ILE A 15 0.23 -19.54 -31.97
C ILE A 15 0.27 -19.03 -33.43
N ALA A 16 -0.87 -19.03 -34.12
CA ALA A 16 -0.99 -18.53 -35.48
C ALA A 16 -0.57 -17.05 -35.59
N GLY A 17 -1.06 -16.20 -34.68
CA GLY A 17 -0.70 -14.78 -34.65
C GLY A 17 0.79 -14.54 -34.41
N ARG A 18 1.45 -15.38 -33.60
CA ARG A 18 2.90 -15.29 -33.34
C ARG A 18 3.75 -15.67 -34.55
N GLY A 19 3.26 -16.59 -35.37
CA GLY A 19 3.92 -17.01 -36.61
C GLY A 19 3.67 -16.05 -37.77
N ALA A 20 2.48 -15.46 -37.85
CA ALA A 20 2.02 -14.65 -38.98
C ALA A 20 2.98 -13.52 -39.36
N ASP A 21 3.40 -12.69 -38.41
CA ASP A 21 4.31 -11.55 -38.68
C ASP A 21 5.67 -12.01 -39.22
N LYS A 22 6.19 -13.12 -38.70
CA LYS A 22 7.49 -13.67 -39.13
C LYS A 22 7.38 -14.30 -40.52
N ILE A 23 6.28 -15.02 -40.77
CA ILE A 23 5.99 -15.65 -42.05
C ILE A 23 5.79 -14.56 -43.12
N ASP A 24 4.98 -13.53 -42.86
CA ASP A 24 4.74 -12.42 -43.79
C ASP A 24 6.02 -11.63 -44.09
N ALA A 25 6.88 -11.39 -43.09
CA ALA A 25 8.18 -10.75 -43.30
C ALA A 25 9.12 -11.58 -44.20
N LEU A 26 9.11 -12.90 -44.05
CA LEU A 26 9.88 -13.82 -44.90
C LEU A 26 9.28 -13.88 -46.32
N GLU A 27 7.95 -13.97 -46.46
CA GLU A 27 7.27 -14.00 -47.75
C GLU A 27 7.49 -12.70 -48.55
N LYS A 28 7.44 -11.53 -47.89
CA LYS A 28 7.80 -10.24 -48.50
C LYS A 28 9.27 -10.17 -48.92
N SER A 29 10.18 -10.69 -48.09
CA SER A 29 11.61 -10.74 -48.42
C SER A 29 11.88 -11.64 -49.63
N ILE A 30 11.21 -12.79 -49.71
CA ILE A 30 11.27 -13.71 -50.86
C ILE A 30 10.72 -13.05 -52.12
N ALA A 31 9.56 -12.40 -52.04
CA ALA A 31 8.95 -11.70 -53.17
C ALA A 31 9.85 -10.56 -53.71
N LYS A 32 10.53 -9.84 -52.81
CA LYS A 32 11.46 -8.75 -53.18
C LYS A 32 12.74 -9.27 -53.85
N LEU A 33 13.30 -10.37 -53.36
CA LEU A 33 14.50 -10.99 -53.93
C LEU A 33 14.23 -11.71 -55.25
N GLY A 34 13.05 -12.35 -55.39
CA GLY A 34 12.63 -12.99 -56.64
C GLY A 34 12.50 -12.03 -57.83
N ALA A 35 12.41 -10.72 -57.58
CA ALA A 35 12.37 -9.69 -58.61
C ALA A 35 13.76 -9.22 -59.10
N SER A 36 14.87 -9.64 -58.47
CA SER A 36 16.25 -9.29 -58.85
C SER A 36 17.00 -10.51 -59.38
N ALA A 37 17.41 -10.47 -60.65
CA ALA A 37 17.96 -11.62 -61.38
C ALA A 37 19.50 -11.69 -61.32
N SER A 38 20.08 -11.98 -60.14
CA SER A 38 21.51 -12.32 -60.03
C SER A 38 21.74 -13.70 -59.40
N ASP A 39 22.84 -14.37 -59.78
CA ASP A 39 23.23 -15.71 -59.27
C ASP A 39 23.48 -15.72 -57.75
N ALA A 40 23.87 -14.58 -57.17
CA ALA A 40 24.02 -14.41 -55.73
C ALA A 40 22.66 -14.28 -55.00
N ASP A 41 21.62 -13.84 -55.71
CA ASP A 41 20.27 -13.73 -55.19
C ASP A 41 19.54 -15.08 -55.21
N GLN A 42 19.91 -15.98 -56.12
CA GLN A 42 19.39 -17.35 -56.18
C GLN A 42 19.68 -18.15 -54.89
N LYS A 43 20.95 -18.14 -54.42
CA LYS A 43 21.33 -18.82 -53.16
C LYS A 43 20.66 -18.21 -51.93
N LYS A 44 20.45 -16.88 -51.91
CA LYS A 44 19.73 -16.20 -50.83
C LYS A 44 18.24 -16.53 -50.86
N LEU A 45 17.64 -16.67 -52.05
CA LEU A 45 16.25 -17.06 -52.22
C LEU A 45 16.01 -18.48 -51.69
N GLU A 46 16.88 -19.43 -52.04
CA GLU A 46 16.82 -20.80 -51.53
C GLU A 46 16.93 -20.85 -50.00
N ALA A 47 17.87 -20.09 -49.42
CA ALA A 47 18.02 -19.98 -47.97
C ALA A 47 16.75 -19.40 -47.30
N LEU A 48 16.17 -18.33 -47.84
CA LEU A 48 14.94 -17.74 -47.31
C LEU A 48 13.72 -18.65 -47.47
N GLN A 49 13.63 -19.42 -48.56
CA GLN A 49 12.57 -20.40 -48.76
C GLN A 49 12.70 -21.55 -47.76
N GLN A 50 13.92 -21.98 -47.45
CA GLN A 50 14.16 -22.96 -46.39
C GLN A 50 13.79 -22.37 -45.02
N ASP A 51 14.22 -21.14 -44.71
CA ASP A 51 13.85 -20.45 -43.47
C ASP A 51 12.33 -20.30 -43.31
N LEU A 52 11.60 -20.06 -44.41
CA LEU A 52 10.14 -20.00 -44.42
C LEU A 52 9.52 -21.35 -44.08
N ARG A 53 10.03 -22.45 -44.65
CA ARG A 53 9.56 -23.81 -44.35
C ARG A 53 9.80 -24.15 -42.88
N ASP A 54 11.03 -23.94 -42.41
CA ASP A 54 11.42 -24.19 -41.02
C ASP A 54 10.60 -23.32 -40.06
N THR A 55 10.28 -22.08 -40.44
CA THR A 55 9.43 -21.19 -39.63
C THR A 55 7.99 -21.67 -39.60
N LYS A 56 7.42 -22.09 -40.74
CA LYS A 56 6.07 -22.67 -40.79
C LYS A 56 5.97 -23.94 -39.95
N GLU A 57 6.98 -24.79 -39.98
CA GLU A 57 7.05 -26.01 -39.17
C GLU A 57 7.20 -25.71 -37.67
N LYS A 58 8.01 -24.70 -37.30
CA LYS A 58 8.16 -24.24 -35.90
C LYS A 58 6.89 -23.65 -35.30
N PHE A 59 6.05 -23.01 -36.12
CA PHE A 59 4.77 -22.42 -35.69
C PHE A 59 3.57 -23.33 -35.95
N GLU A 60 3.81 -24.58 -36.39
CA GLU A 60 2.79 -25.61 -36.32
C GLU A 60 2.42 -25.83 -34.83
N PRO A 61 1.12 -25.85 -34.47
CA PRO A 61 0.70 -25.85 -33.07
C PRO A 61 1.30 -26.95 -32.18
N ARG A 62 1.44 -28.18 -32.68
CA ARG A 62 1.98 -29.30 -31.90
C ARG A 62 3.47 -29.15 -31.67
N ASN A 63 4.21 -28.77 -32.71
CA ASN A 63 5.64 -28.51 -32.62
C ASN A 63 5.93 -27.35 -31.65
N TRP A 64 5.16 -26.27 -31.78
CA TRP A 64 5.31 -25.10 -30.93
C TRP A 64 4.98 -25.41 -29.46
N LEU A 65 3.90 -26.15 -29.18
CA LEU A 65 3.55 -26.54 -27.81
C LEU A 65 4.57 -27.50 -27.19
N THR A 66 5.13 -28.42 -27.97
CA THR A 66 6.19 -29.34 -27.52
C THR A 66 7.45 -28.56 -27.13
N ASP A 67 7.88 -27.62 -27.96
CA ASP A 67 9.00 -26.73 -27.64
C ASP A 67 8.68 -25.80 -26.45
N ALA A 68 7.47 -25.24 -26.40
CA ALA A 68 7.02 -24.38 -25.31
C ALA A 68 7.04 -25.08 -23.95
N ALA A 69 6.58 -26.34 -23.89
CA ALA A 69 6.62 -27.16 -22.67
C ALA A 69 8.06 -27.38 -22.18
N ILE A 70 9.03 -27.55 -23.09
CA ILE A 70 10.46 -27.66 -22.73
C ILE A 70 11.02 -26.32 -22.25
N ARG A 71 10.61 -25.20 -22.87
CA ARG A 71 11.04 -23.84 -22.49
C ARG A 71 10.40 -23.34 -21.21
N ALA A 72 9.30 -23.93 -20.76
CA ALA A 72 8.57 -23.54 -19.55
C ALA A 72 9.49 -23.45 -18.31
N LYS A 73 10.43 -24.40 -18.16
CA LYS A 73 11.45 -24.40 -17.08
C LYS A 73 12.36 -23.16 -17.01
N GLN A 74 12.38 -22.32 -18.04
CA GLN A 74 13.11 -21.06 -18.06
C GLN A 74 12.34 -19.91 -17.40
N LEU A 75 11.08 -20.17 -17.04
CA LEU A 75 10.18 -19.27 -16.34
C LEU A 75 9.87 -19.81 -14.95
N GLN A 76 9.49 -18.89 -14.07
CA GLN A 76 8.90 -19.18 -12.78
C GLN A 76 7.67 -18.30 -12.60
N PHE A 77 6.55 -18.92 -12.25
CA PHE A 77 5.32 -18.24 -11.86
C PHE A 77 5.32 -18.12 -10.34
N VAL A 78 5.24 -16.90 -9.84
CA VAL A 78 5.60 -16.59 -8.45
C VAL A 78 4.66 -15.55 -7.87
N THR A 79 4.44 -15.61 -6.56
CA THR A 79 3.77 -14.55 -5.81
C THR A 79 4.79 -13.64 -5.12
N HIS A 80 5.93 -14.22 -4.76
CA HIS A 80 7.03 -13.55 -4.07
C HIS A 80 8.33 -13.72 -4.85
N ALA A 81 9.04 -12.61 -5.09
CA ALA A 81 10.23 -12.60 -5.94
C ALA A 81 11.44 -11.93 -5.27
N VAL A 82 12.62 -12.52 -5.46
CA VAL A 82 13.86 -12.09 -4.79
C VAL A 82 14.50 -10.86 -5.44
N LYS A 83 14.31 -10.68 -6.76
CA LYS A 83 14.94 -9.60 -7.55
C LYS A 83 14.51 -8.18 -7.16
N TYR A 84 13.40 -8.06 -6.43
CA TYR A 84 12.95 -6.79 -5.87
C TYR A 84 13.82 -6.31 -4.71
N LEU A 85 14.52 -7.22 -4.01
CA LEU A 85 15.48 -6.85 -2.97
C LEU A 85 16.75 -6.25 -3.60
N HIS A 86 17.21 -6.86 -4.69
CA HIS A 86 18.30 -6.37 -5.53
C HIS A 86 18.19 -6.99 -6.93
N GLY A 87 18.35 -6.20 -7.99
CA GLY A 87 18.13 -6.66 -9.38
C GLY A 87 19.00 -7.85 -9.80
N ASP A 88 20.22 -7.94 -9.24
CA ASP A 88 21.16 -9.04 -9.47
C ASP A 88 21.05 -10.20 -8.47
N ALA A 89 20.06 -10.20 -7.56
CA ALA A 89 19.89 -11.30 -6.62
C ALA A 89 19.46 -12.59 -7.36
N LYS A 90 20.25 -13.65 -7.19
CA LYS A 90 20.00 -14.99 -7.72
C LYS A 90 19.63 -15.94 -6.58
N GLY A 91 18.45 -15.73 -6.00
CA GLY A 91 17.84 -16.63 -5.02
C GLY A 91 16.56 -17.27 -5.57
N SER A 92 15.91 -18.07 -4.75
CA SER A 92 14.63 -18.69 -5.07
C SER A 92 13.51 -17.66 -5.03
N ASN A 93 12.61 -17.76 -6.02
CA ASN A 93 11.32 -17.09 -5.99
C ASN A 93 10.26 -18.09 -5.51
N ILE A 94 9.19 -17.63 -4.86
CA ILE A 94 8.21 -18.52 -4.24
C ILE A 94 6.83 -18.29 -4.85
N TYR A 95 6.20 -19.38 -5.21
CA TYR A 95 4.77 -19.47 -5.41
C TYR A 95 4.13 -19.97 -4.11
N ASP A 96 3.39 -19.10 -3.42
CA ASP A 96 2.62 -19.46 -2.25
C ASP A 96 1.18 -19.73 -2.70
N GLN A 97 0.74 -20.99 -2.54
CA GLN A 97 -0.60 -21.45 -2.88
C GLN A 97 -1.68 -21.03 -1.87
N GLN A 98 -1.36 -20.12 -0.92
CA GLN A 98 -2.29 -19.62 0.10
C GLN A 98 -2.89 -20.76 0.95
N SER A 99 -2.01 -21.57 1.56
CA SER A 99 -2.46 -22.71 2.37
C SER A 99 -3.03 -22.33 3.74
N ALA A 100 -2.79 -21.10 4.20
CA ALA A 100 -3.23 -20.63 5.52
C ALA A 100 -4.39 -19.64 5.42
N ALA A 101 -5.34 -19.76 6.36
CA ALA A 101 -6.44 -18.83 6.47
C ALA A 101 -5.94 -17.40 6.80
N PRO A 102 -6.60 -16.35 6.29
CA PRO A 102 -6.28 -14.98 6.64
C PRO A 102 -6.33 -14.77 8.16
N ILE A 103 -5.33 -14.06 8.69
CA ILE A 103 -5.29 -13.69 10.11
C ILE A 103 -6.09 -12.40 10.30
N ASP A 104 -7.01 -12.40 11.26
CA ASP A 104 -7.83 -11.23 11.56
C ASP A 104 -6.97 -10.02 11.96
N GLY A 105 -7.33 -8.84 11.45
CA GLY A 105 -6.57 -7.59 11.64
C GLY A 105 -5.25 -7.48 10.86
N ILE A 106 -4.82 -8.48 10.09
CA ILE A 106 -3.58 -8.44 9.30
C ILE A 106 -3.88 -8.53 7.80
N VAL A 107 -3.36 -7.57 7.03
CA VAL A 107 -3.42 -7.61 5.56
C VAL A 107 -2.13 -8.20 5.01
N SER A 108 -2.26 -9.28 4.22
CA SER A 108 -1.13 -9.95 3.56
C SER A 108 -1.53 -10.44 2.17
N THR A 109 -0.62 -11.12 1.47
CA THR A 109 -0.93 -11.79 0.19
C THR A 109 -2.06 -12.82 0.32
N GLN A 110 -2.30 -13.36 1.53
CA GLN A 110 -3.41 -14.29 1.81
C GLN A 110 -4.77 -13.59 1.86
N SER A 111 -4.80 -12.26 2.01
CA SER A 111 -6.04 -11.47 2.00
C SER A 111 -6.61 -11.25 0.59
N ILE A 112 -5.90 -11.69 -0.46
CA ILE A 112 -6.30 -11.50 -1.86
C ILE A 112 -6.91 -12.79 -2.38
N ASN A 113 -8.15 -12.72 -2.88
CA ASN A 113 -8.75 -13.81 -3.62
C ASN A 113 -8.09 -13.91 -5.00
N ASN A 114 -7.47 -15.06 -5.31
CA ASN A 114 -6.80 -15.33 -6.60
C ASN A 114 -5.74 -14.27 -6.97
N PRO A 115 -4.59 -14.23 -6.26
CA PRO A 115 -3.54 -13.25 -6.52
C PRO A 115 -2.96 -13.41 -7.93
N VAL A 116 -2.85 -12.30 -8.66
CA VAL A 116 -2.22 -12.29 -9.99
C VAL A 116 -0.76 -12.74 -9.87
N LEU A 117 -0.40 -13.79 -10.61
CA LEU A 117 0.94 -14.37 -10.59
C LEU A 117 1.92 -13.49 -11.36
N ASP A 118 3.10 -13.29 -10.77
CA ASP A 118 4.22 -12.66 -11.45
C ASP A 118 5.03 -13.70 -12.21
N ILE A 119 5.61 -13.30 -13.34
CA ILE A 119 6.44 -14.16 -14.18
C ILE A 119 7.87 -13.64 -14.14
N CYS A 120 8.77 -14.46 -13.60
CA CYS A 120 10.21 -14.22 -13.57
C CYS A 120 10.90 -15.23 -14.49
N GLY A 121 11.92 -14.82 -15.23
CA GLY A 121 12.69 -15.76 -16.04
C GLY A 121 13.35 -15.14 -17.26
N ASN A 122 13.72 -16.01 -18.20
CA ASN A 122 14.34 -15.59 -19.45
C ASN A 122 13.33 -14.89 -20.37
N ALA A 123 13.71 -13.71 -20.88
CA ALA A 123 12.89 -12.94 -21.82
C ALA A 123 12.49 -13.75 -23.08
N ALA A 124 13.36 -14.67 -23.52
CA ALA A 124 13.12 -15.52 -24.70
C ALA A 124 11.98 -16.55 -24.50
N ALA A 125 11.57 -16.83 -23.26
CA ALA A 125 10.48 -17.74 -22.95
C ALA A 125 9.19 -17.01 -22.56
N LEU A 126 9.17 -15.67 -22.50
CA LEU A 126 8.00 -14.90 -22.07
C LEU A 126 6.75 -15.12 -22.92
N ASP A 127 6.90 -15.59 -24.15
CA ASP A 127 5.75 -15.98 -24.98
C ASP A 127 5.03 -17.21 -24.44
N VAL A 128 5.76 -18.18 -23.89
CA VAL A 128 5.17 -19.29 -23.12
C VAL A 128 4.43 -18.77 -21.88
N GLY A 129 5.04 -17.83 -21.15
CA GLY A 129 4.39 -17.21 -20.00
C GLY A 129 3.10 -16.47 -20.35
N LYS A 130 3.06 -15.77 -21.50
CA LYS A 130 1.85 -15.12 -22.01
C LYS A 130 0.77 -16.11 -22.44
N LEU A 131 1.16 -17.21 -23.11
CA LEU A 131 0.24 -18.29 -23.44
C LEU A 131 -0.47 -18.81 -22.17
N LEU A 132 0.32 -19.12 -21.14
CA LEU A 132 -0.17 -19.70 -19.90
C LEU A 132 -1.04 -18.72 -19.09
N ALA A 133 -0.63 -17.45 -18.99
CA ALA A 133 -1.24 -16.48 -18.06
C ALA A 133 -2.28 -15.53 -18.68
N GLN A 134 -2.27 -15.30 -20.00
CA GLN A 134 -3.11 -14.27 -20.64
C GLN A 134 -4.24 -14.84 -21.50
N ILE A 135 -4.12 -16.09 -21.95
CA ILE A 135 -5.18 -16.70 -22.75
C ILE A 135 -6.23 -17.23 -21.78
N GLU A 136 -7.36 -16.54 -21.76
CA GLU A 136 -8.50 -16.87 -20.91
C GLU A 136 -9.71 -17.28 -21.74
N HIS A 137 -10.53 -18.19 -21.21
CA HIS A 137 -11.88 -18.47 -21.69
C HIS A 137 -12.77 -18.73 -20.47
N GLU A 138 -13.91 -18.05 -20.39
CA GLU A 138 -14.83 -18.11 -19.23
C GLU A 138 -14.16 -17.86 -17.87
N GLY A 139 -13.17 -16.96 -17.84
CA GLY A 139 -12.41 -16.63 -16.62
C GLY A 139 -11.41 -17.69 -16.18
N LYS A 140 -11.21 -18.76 -16.95
CA LYS A 140 -10.15 -19.75 -16.74
C LYS A 140 -9.04 -19.58 -17.77
N THR A 141 -7.81 -19.53 -17.28
CA THR A 141 -6.59 -19.46 -18.06
C THR A 141 -5.95 -20.83 -18.21
N LEU A 142 -5.04 -21.00 -19.17
CA LEU A 142 -4.33 -22.28 -19.35
C LEU A 142 -3.52 -22.66 -18.08
N ILE A 143 -3.03 -21.68 -17.31
CA ILE A 143 -2.35 -21.97 -16.03
C ILE A 143 -3.29 -22.58 -14.98
N ASP A 144 -4.59 -22.25 -15.01
CA ASP A 144 -5.57 -22.84 -14.10
C ASP A 144 -5.78 -24.34 -14.40
N TYR A 145 -5.78 -24.72 -15.68
CA TYR A 145 -5.81 -26.13 -16.10
C TYR A 145 -4.53 -26.86 -15.71
N VAL A 146 -3.36 -26.21 -15.80
CA VAL A 146 -2.08 -26.75 -15.31
C VAL A 146 -2.13 -27.02 -13.80
N LEU A 147 -2.68 -26.09 -13.02
CA LEU A 147 -2.85 -26.26 -11.56
C LEU A 147 -3.87 -27.35 -11.21
N ALA A 148 -4.94 -27.48 -12.00
CA ALA A 148 -5.96 -28.52 -11.82
C ALA A 148 -5.51 -29.91 -12.30
N GLY A 149 -4.38 -30.01 -13.02
CA GLY A 149 -3.94 -31.26 -13.63
C GLY A 149 -4.79 -31.69 -14.84
N ASP A 150 -5.49 -30.74 -15.46
CA ASP A 150 -6.47 -31.00 -16.53
C ASP A 150 -5.86 -30.77 -17.93
N ILE A 151 -6.03 -31.76 -18.81
CA ILE A 151 -5.49 -31.78 -20.17
C ILE A 151 -6.52 -31.39 -21.23
N GLU A 152 -7.78 -31.17 -20.86
CA GLU A 152 -8.89 -30.86 -21.79
C GLU A 152 -8.52 -29.85 -22.90
N PRO A 153 -7.98 -28.65 -22.59
CA PRO A 153 -7.68 -27.66 -23.64
C PRO A 153 -6.54 -28.07 -24.59
N LEU A 154 -5.75 -29.07 -24.23
CA LEU A 154 -4.62 -29.56 -25.01
C LEU A 154 -4.98 -30.81 -25.84
N LEU A 155 -6.00 -31.58 -25.44
CA LEU A 155 -6.38 -32.85 -26.07
C LEU A 155 -6.73 -32.71 -27.55
N LEU A 156 -7.46 -31.65 -27.93
CA LEU A 156 -7.88 -31.42 -29.31
C LEU A 156 -6.70 -31.05 -30.23
N ILE A 157 -5.59 -30.57 -29.66
CA ILE A 157 -4.39 -30.18 -30.41
C ILE A 157 -3.41 -31.35 -30.47
N ALA A 158 -3.26 -32.08 -29.36
CA ALA A 158 -2.35 -33.20 -29.24
C ALA A 158 -2.68 -34.34 -30.21
N GLN A 159 -1.67 -35.13 -30.56
CA GLN A 159 -1.85 -36.35 -31.33
C GLN A 159 -2.49 -37.46 -30.49
N ASN A 160 -2.19 -37.50 -29.20
CA ASN A 160 -2.68 -38.47 -28.24
C ASN A 160 -2.71 -37.87 -26.83
N GLU A 161 -3.37 -38.58 -25.91
CA GLU A 161 -3.46 -38.16 -24.50
C GLU A 161 -2.08 -38.08 -23.83
N GLN A 162 -1.14 -38.96 -24.21
CA GLN A 162 0.21 -38.97 -23.68
C GLN A 162 0.95 -37.66 -23.95
N GLN A 163 0.88 -37.15 -25.19
CA GLN A 163 1.51 -35.89 -25.58
C GLN A 163 0.89 -34.71 -24.83
N ALA A 164 -0.44 -34.70 -24.64
CA ALA A 164 -1.10 -33.67 -23.85
C ALA A 164 -0.61 -33.67 -22.38
N ARG A 165 -0.45 -34.87 -21.78
CA ARG A 165 0.11 -35.03 -20.43
C ARG A 165 1.58 -34.61 -20.33
N GLU A 166 2.38 -34.89 -21.36
CA GLU A 166 3.77 -34.45 -21.44
C GLU A 166 3.87 -32.92 -21.48
N TRP A 167 3.02 -32.26 -22.28
CA TRP A 167 2.93 -30.80 -22.32
C TRP A 167 2.51 -30.22 -20.97
N LEU A 168 1.47 -30.78 -20.35
CA LEU A 168 0.99 -30.36 -19.03
C LEU A 168 2.11 -30.47 -17.98
N THR A 169 2.83 -31.60 -17.97
CA THR A 169 3.96 -31.84 -17.05
C THR A 169 5.08 -30.84 -17.29
N GLY A 170 5.40 -30.54 -18.55
CA GLY A 170 6.38 -29.51 -18.89
C GLY A 170 5.96 -28.11 -18.41
N PHE A 171 4.70 -27.74 -18.63
CA PHE A 171 4.16 -26.46 -18.15
C PHE A 171 4.12 -26.37 -16.63
N ALA A 172 3.84 -27.46 -15.91
CA ALA A 172 3.84 -27.47 -14.44
C ALA A 172 5.21 -27.08 -13.83
N GLN A 173 6.32 -27.27 -14.56
CA GLN A 173 7.66 -26.89 -14.11
C GLN A 173 7.82 -25.39 -13.83
N VAL A 174 6.91 -24.54 -14.31
CA VAL A 174 6.92 -23.10 -13.98
C VAL A 174 6.70 -22.82 -12.49
N PHE A 175 6.13 -23.76 -11.75
CA PHE A 175 5.91 -23.64 -10.30
C PHE A 175 6.98 -24.32 -9.45
N GLU A 176 7.84 -25.12 -10.07
CA GLU A 176 8.84 -25.90 -9.35
C GLU A 176 10.07 -25.07 -9.01
N ASN A 177 10.52 -25.19 -7.75
CA ASN A 177 11.85 -24.77 -7.33
C ASN A 177 12.71 -26.02 -7.13
N LYS A 178 13.78 -26.17 -7.91
CA LYS A 178 14.68 -27.33 -7.78
C LYS A 178 15.36 -27.38 -6.40
N GLU A 179 15.89 -26.25 -5.95
CA GLU A 179 16.53 -26.10 -4.64
C GLU A 179 16.22 -24.71 -4.08
N LEU A 180 15.87 -24.65 -2.80
CA LEU A 180 15.66 -23.39 -2.09
C LEU A 180 17.00 -22.78 -1.71
N ALA A 181 17.27 -21.59 -2.22
CA ALA A 181 18.50 -20.85 -1.99
C ALA A 181 18.21 -19.36 -1.79
N SER A 182 18.93 -18.75 -0.85
CA SER A 182 18.98 -17.29 -0.71
C SER A 182 20.23 -16.73 -1.41
N HIS A 183 20.41 -15.41 -1.40
CA HIS A 183 21.56 -14.75 -2.03
C HIS A 183 22.18 -13.73 -1.08
N LYS A 184 23.49 -13.46 -1.22
CA LYS A 184 24.20 -12.45 -0.39
C LYS A 184 23.64 -11.03 -0.49
N LEU A 185 22.90 -10.72 -1.57
CA LEU A 185 22.22 -9.43 -1.79
C LEU A 185 20.75 -9.46 -1.37
N ALA A 186 20.22 -10.63 -1.00
CA ALA A 186 18.91 -10.73 -0.35
C ALA A 186 19.03 -10.28 1.11
N LYS A 187 17.89 -9.99 1.74
CA LYS A 187 17.83 -9.62 3.15
C LYS A 187 17.62 -10.90 3.96
N GLN A 188 18.40 -11.05 5.03
CA GLN A 188 18.30 -12.14 5.98
C GLN A 188 18.30 -11.54 7.38
N VAL A 189 17.36 -11.95 8.22
CA VAL A 189 17.11 -11.37 9.55
C VAL A 189 16.96 -12.50 10.56
N TYR A 190 17.72 -12.45 11.66
CA TYR A 190 17.54 -13.38 12.76
C TYR A 190 16.28 -13.03 13.56
N TRP A 191 15.47 -14.03 13.87
CA TRP A 191 14.26 -13.92 14.68
C TRP A 191 14.38 -14.80 15.93
N PRO A 192 14.35 -14.22 17.14
CA PRO A 192 14.50 -14.98 18.37
C PRO A 192 13.31 -15.91 18.58
N LEU A 193 13.57 -17.13 19.04
CA LEU A 193 12.55 -18.01 19.60
C LEU A 193 12.37 -17.70 21.08
N ALA A 194 11.21 -18.03 21.66
CA ALA A 194 10.97 -17.77 23.07
C ALA A 194 11.98 -18.53 23.94
N TYR A 195 12.55 -17.86 24.94
CA TYR A 195 13.52 -18.44 25.87
C TYR A 195 12.86 -18.75 27.21
N GLY A 196 13.19 -19.90 27.80
CA GLY A 196 13.14 -20.06 29.25
C GLY A 196 14.33 -19.36 29.91
N ASP A 197 14.23 -18.98 31.19
CA ASP A 197 15.21 -18.13 31.89
C ASP A 197 16.67 -18.64 31.92
N ASN A 198 16.98 -19.85 31.43
CA ASN A 198 18.29 -20.50 31.52
C ASN A 198 18.75 -21.28 30.27
N GLU A 199 18.22 -21.02 29.07
CA GLU A 199 18.64 -21.71 27.83
C GLU A 199 19.37 -20.78 26.86
N GLU A 200 20.34 -21.33 26.10
CA GLU A 200 21.00 -20.61 25.01
C GLU A 200 19.96 -20.21 23.96
N GLY A 201 20.02 -18.96 23.51
CA GLY A 201 18.96 -18.44 22.66
C GLY A 201 18.97 -19.03 21.25
N GLU A 202 17.95 -19.80 20.89
CA GLU A 202 17.68 -20.22 19.51
C GLU A 202 17.09 -19.09 18.63
N TYR A 203 17.43 -19.13 17.34
CA TYR A 203 16.96 -18.16 16.34
C TYR A 203 16.56 -18.85 15.04
N HIS A 204 15.51 -18.34 14.41
CA HIS A 204 15.24 -18.61 13.00
C HIS A 204 15.88 -17.55 12.12
N LEU A 205 16.53 -17.95 11.03
CA LEU A 205 16.97 -17.02 9.99
C LEU A 205 15.86 -16.82 8.95
N LEU A 206 15.22 -15.66 8.98
CA LEU A 206 14.15 -15.29 8.05
C LEU A 206 14.74 -14.61 6.81
N SER A 207 14.35 -15.08 5.62
CA SER A 207 14.71 -14.47 4.33
C SER A 207 13.45 -13.91 3.67
N PRO A 208 12.99 -12.70 4.04
CA PRO A 208 11.77 -12.12 3.49
C PRO A 208 11.90 -11.87 1.98
N LEU A 209 10.89 -12.30 1.23
CA LEU A 209 10.77 -12.02 -0.20
C LEU A 209 9.76 -10.90 -0.45
N PHE A 210 9.90 -10.21 -1.58
CA PHE A 210 8.96 -9.16 -1.95
C PHE A 210 7.67 -9.75 -2.51
N ALA A 211 6.54 -9.44 -1.90
CA ALA A 211 5.21 -9.85 -2.34
C ALA A 211 4.77 -9.09 -3.60
N SER A 212 5.15 -9.60 -4.78
CA SER A 212 4.88 -8.93 -6.05
C SER A 212 3.39 -8.87 -6.37
N SER A 213 2.65 -9.96 -6.11
CA SER A 213 1.20 -10.04 -6.33
C SER A 213 0.43 -9.04 -5.46
N LEU A 214 0.77 -8.95 -4.17
CA LEU A 214 0.18 -7.97 -3.25
C LEU A 214 0.47 -6.53 -3.71
N ALA A 215 1.72 -6.26 -4.09
CA ALA A 215 2.10 -4.95 -4.60
C ALA A 215 1.42 -4.61 -5.94
N HIS A 216 1.03 -5.61 -6.73
CA HIS A 216 0.24 -5.42 -7.94
C HIS A 216 -1.21 -5.06 -7.62
N GLU A 217 -1.82 -5.71 -6.62
CA GLU A 217 -3.18 -5.40 -6.17
C GLU A 217 -3.32 -3.95 -5.68
N VAL A 218 -2.37 -3.51 -4.85
CA VAL A 218 -2.31 -2.10 -4.40
C VAL A 218 -2.18 -1.14 -5.58
N PHE A 219 -1.39 -1.51 -6.59
CA PHE A 219 -1.23 -0.71 -7.80
C PHE A 219 -2.53 -0.64 -8.63
N ALA A 220 -3.20 -1.77 -8.83
CA ALA A 220 -4.47 -1.86 -9.56
C ALA A 220 -5.55 -1.02 -8.86
N THR A 221 -5.71 -1.19 -7.55
CA THR A 221 -6.64 -0.40 -6.73
C THR A 221 -6.39 1.11 -6.89
N ARG A 222 -5.12 1.55 -6.82
CA ARG A 222 -4.78 2.96 -6.99
C ARG A 222 -5.06 3.47 -8.41
N ARG A 223 -4.80 2.64 -9.42
CA ARG A 223 -5.08 2.97 -10.82
C ARG A 223 -6.58 3.19 -11.03
N THR A 224 -7.43 2.29 -10.54
CA THR A 224 -8.88 2.41 -10.61
C THR A 224 -9.39 3.67 -9.91
N GLN A 225 -8.87 3.99 -8.72
CA GLN A 225 -9.20 5.24 -8.03
C GLN A 225 -8.84 6.48 -8.88
N ARG A 226 -7.65 6.47 -9.49
CA ARG A 226 -7.20 7.58 -10.34
C ARG A 226 -8.07 7.73 -11.58
N GLU A 227 -8.42 6.64 -12.25
CA GLU A 227 -9.31 6.66 -13.42
C GLU A 227 -10.70 7.21 -13.04
N ARG A 228 -11.24 6.83 -11.88
CA ARG A 228 -12.47 7.42 -11.33
C ARG A 228 -12.35 8.91 -11.05
N GLN A 229 -11.21 9.37 -10.50
CA GLN A 229 -10.98 10.79 -10.24
C GLN A 229 -11.01 11.66 -11.52
N TYR A 230 -10.61 11.11 -12.67
CA TYR A 230 -10.63 11.81 -13.96
C TYR A 230 -11.88 11.52 -14.81
N SER A 231 -12.85 10.77 -14.28
CA SER A 231 -14.14 10.58 -14.94
C SER A 231 -14.98 11.87 -14.92
N LYS A 232 -15.95 12.00 -15.83
CA LYS A 232 -16.76 13.24 -15.96
C LYS A 232 -17.50 13.50 -14.65
N GLU A 233 -17.51 14.76 -14.19
CA GLU A 233 -18.08 15.19 -12.90
C GLU A 233 -19.52 14.72 -12.62
N ALA A 234 -20.31 14.42 -13.67
CA ALA A 234 -21.68 13.92 -13.56
C ALA A 234 -21.75 12.48 -13.04
N ASP A 235 -20.88 11.58 -13.50
CA ASP A 235 -20.85 10.17 -13.07
C ASP A 235 -20.33 10.06 -11.64
N ILE A 236 -19.34 10.89 -11.29
CA ILE A 236 -18.82 10.99 -9.91
C ILE A 236 -19.92 11.46 -8.96
N LYS A 237 -20.72 12.46 -9.32
CA LYS A 237 -21.79 12.96 -8.44
C LYS A 237 -22.91 11.94 -8.22
N ALA A 238 -23.26 11.17 -9.25
CA ALA A 238 -24.27 10.13 -9.16
C ALA A 238 -23.78 8.94 -8.30
N ASP A 239 -22.58 8.44 -8.54
CA ASP A 239 -22.02 7.27 -7.83
C ASP A 239 -21.54 7.61 -6.40
N VAL A 240 -21.04 8.84 -6.15
CA VAL A 240 -20.71 9.30 -4.77
C VAL A 240 -21.95 9.37 -3.88
N ALA A 241 -23.13 9.64 -4.46
CA ALA A 241 -24.38 9.66 -3.70
C ALA A 241 -24.84 8.25 -3.29
N GLU A 242 -24.43 7.21 -4.02
CA GLU A 242 -24.86 5.83 -3.81
C GLU A 242 -23.82 4.98 -3.06
N ASN A 243 -22.53 5.09 -3.42
CA ASN A 243 -21.45 4.22 -2.95
C ASN A 243 -20.30 4.95 -2.22
N GLY A 244 -20.25 6.28 -2.29
CA GLY A 244 -19.12 7.08 -1.79
C GLY A 244 -17.84 6.91 -2.63
N TYR A 245 -16.81 7.72 -2.35
CA TYR A 245 -15.51 7.62 -3.04
C TYR A 245 -14.36 7.45 -2.03
N GLN A 246 -13.50 6.47 -2.26
CA GLN A 246 -12.33 6.19 -1.44
C GLN A 246 -11.09 6.86 -2.04
N PHE A 247 -10.38 7.63 -1.23
CA PHE A 247 -9.15 8.31 -1.62
C PHE A 247 -8.05 8.02 -0.61
N ILE A 248 -6.93 7.48 -1.09
CA ILE A 248 -5.73 7.28 -0.27
C ILE A 248 -4.74 8.42 -0.57
N PRO A 249 -4.44 9.31 0.39
CA PRO A 249 -3.48 10.39 0.20
C PRO A 249 -2.02 9.89 0.35
N ASN A 250 -1.08 10.73 -0.08
CA ASN A 250 0.35 10.65 0.29
C ASN A 250 1.06 9.31 -0.01
N PHE A 251 1.17 8.93 -1.28
CA PHE A 251 2.02 7.79 -1.66
C PHE A 251 3.47 8.20 -1.86
N ALA A 252 4.39 7.35 -1.42
CA ALA A 252 5.74 7.35 -1.97
C ALA A 252 5.82 6.36 -3.15
N VAL A 253 6.58 6.72 -4.17
CA VAL A 253 6.83 5.85 -5.33
C VAL A 253 8.23 5.30 -5.24
N GLN A 254 8.35 4.00 -5.05
CA GLN A 254 9.60 3.26 -5.17
C GLN A 254 9.71 2.68 -6.57
N THR A 255 10.90 2.74 -7.18
CA THR A 255 11.13 2.18 -8.52
C THR A 255 12.07 1.00 -8.50
N PHE A 256 11.76 -0.04 -9.28
CA PHE A 256 12.57 -1.25 -9.43
C PHE A 256 13.06 -1.42 -10.86
N GLY A 257 14.34 -1.77 -11.02
CA GLY A 257 14.96 -2.05 -12.33
C GLY A 257 15.55 -0.83 -13.06
N GLY A 258 15.54 0.35 -12.44
CA GLY A 258 16.13 1.57 -13.01
C GLY A 258 15.59 1.88 -14.40
N THR A 259 16.46 1.88 -15.42
CA THR A 259 16.08 2.09 -16.83
C THR A 259 15.54 0.84 -17.54
N LYS A 260 15.61 -0.35 -16.92
CA LYS A 260 15.22 -1.64 -17.50
C LYS A 260 14.30 -2.44 -16.54
N PRO A 261 13.07 -1.95 -16.28
CA PRO A 261 12.11 -2.63 -15.40
C PRO A 261 11.78 -4.07 -15.82
N GLN A 262 11.94 -4.40 -17.12
CA GLN A 262 11.74 -5.72 -17.70
C GLN A 262 12.66 -6.82 -17.18
N ASN A 263 13.79 -6.46 -16.56
CA ASN A 263 14.76 -7.44 -16.05
C ASN A 263 14.38 -8.00 -14.67
N ILE A 264 13.42 -7.36 -13.99
CA ILE A 264 12.97 -7.75 -12.65
C ILE A 264 11.90 -8.84 -12.78
N SER A 265 10.76 -8.49 -13.37
CA SER A 265 9.63 -9.39 -13.59
C SER A 265 8.59 -8.80 -14.56
N GLN A 266 7.60 -9.62 -14.91
CA GLN A 266 6.52 -9.24 -15.81
C GLN A 266 5.58 -8.21 -15.19
N LEU A 267 5.11 -8.41 -13.94
CA LEU A 267 4.22 -7.45 -13.27
C LEU A 267 4.95 -6.15 -12.92
N ASN A 268 6.27 -6.19 -12.68
CA ASN A 268 7.06 -4.95 -12.57
C ASN A 268 6.97 -4.13 -13.85
N SER A 269 7.08 -4.79 -15.01
CA SER A 269 7.01 -4.14 -16.32
C SER A 269 5.65 -3.52 -16.57
N GLN A 270 4.56 -4.24 -16.24
CA GLN A 270 3.20 -3.72 -16.37
C GLN A 270 2.97 -2.46 -15.52
N ARG A 271 3.59 -2.42 -14.33
CA ARG A 271 3.57 -1.24 -13.44
C ARG A 271 4.51 -0.12 -13.89
N GLY A 272 5.27 -0.30 -14.96
CA GLY A 272 6.30 0.64 -15.40
C GLY A 272 7.44 0.78 -14.38
N GLY A 273 7.74 -0.28 -13.64
CA GLY A 273 8.74 -0.31 -12.58
C GLY A 273 8.31 0.34 -11.27
N LYS A 274 7.06 0.81 -11.14
CA LYS A 274 6.59 1.58 -9.98
C LYS A 274 5.96 0.68 -8.93
N ASN A 275 6.30 0.96 -7.68
CA ASN A 275 5.67 0.40 -6.50
C ASN A 275 5.17 1.53 -5.61
N TYR A 276 3.92 1.43 -5.16
CA TYR A 276 3.32 2.43 -4.29
C TYR A 276 3.48 2.01 -2.83
N LEU A 277 4.05 2.90 -2.02
CA LEU A 277 4.16 2.74 -0.58
C LEU A 277 3.12 3.62 0.11
N LEU A 278 2.40 3.02 1.07
CA LEU A 278 1.43 3.73 1.90
C LEU A 278 2.14 4.62 2.92
N ASP A 279 1.52 5.76 3.25
CA ASP A 279 2.04 6.66 4.28
C ASP A 279 1.91 6.00 5.65
N ASN A 280 3.05 5.66 6.26
CA ASN A 280 3.12 5.21 7.64
C ASN A 280 3.98 6.18 8.49
N ARG A 281 4.01 7.46 8.12
CA ARG A 281 4.72 8.45 8.93
C ARG A 281 3.95 8.68 10.23
N PRO A 282 4.66 8.79 11.37
CA PRO A 282 4.01 9.27 12.59
C PRO A 282 3.50 10.70 12.36
N PRO A 283 2.53 11.17 13.16
CA PRO A 283 2.11 12.57 13.15
C PRO A 283 3.32 13.50 13.27
N ILE A 284 3.60 14.29 12.22
CA ILE A 284 4.77 15.17 12.21
C ILE A 284 4.49 16.39 13.10
N TRP A 285 5.20 16.46 14.22
CA TRP A 285 5.22 17.63 15.08
C TRP A 285 5.92 18.79 14.37
N GLN A 286 5.21 19.88 14.09
CA GLN A 286 5.94 21.13 13.79
C GLN A 286 6.10 21.87 15.10
N GLN A 287 7.34 21.85 15.57
CA GLN A 287 7.81 22.60 16.72
C GLN A 287 7.34 24.05 16.61
N GLN A 288 6.93 24.63 17.74
CA GLN A 288 6.73 26.07 17.78
C GLN A 288 8.12 26.69 17.87
N ASP A 289 8.57 27.39 16.83
CA ASP A 289 9.93 27.96 16.82
C ASP A 289 10.12 29.06 17.87
N LYS A 290 9.02 29.61 18.42
CA LYS A 290 9.05 30.72 19.39
C LYS A 290 8.04 30.53 20.52
N PRO A 291 8.40 30.85 21.78
CA PRO A 291 7.46 30.84 22.88
C PRO A 291 6.31 31.84 22.64
N PRO A 292 5.14 31.63 23.29
CA PRO A 292 3.97 32.51 23.16
C PRO A 292 4.19 33.86 23.88
N LEU A 293 4.95 34.75 23.25
CA LEU A 293 5.20 36.11 23.71
C LEU A 293 4.24 37.11 23.05
N ASN A 294 4.08 38.29 23.67
CA ASN A 294 3.28 39.41 23.19
C ASN A 294 1.79 39.08 22.97
N ILE A 295 1.24 38.13 23.73
CA ILE A 295 -0.18 37.75 23.69
C ILE A 295 -0.79 37.70 25.09
N GLN A 296 -2.08 38.04 25.17
CA GLN A 296 -2.84 38.08 26.43
C GLN A 296 -3.36 36.71 26.86
N SER A 297 -3.62 35.81 25.91
CA SER A 297 -4.00 34.42 26.20
C SER A 297 -3.73 33.53 24.99
N VAL A 298 -3.28 32.30 25.23
CA VAL A 298 -3.13 31.30 24.17
C VAL A 298 -4.48 30.85 23.59
N PHE A 299 -5.57 31.00 24.34
CA PHE A 299 -6.92 30.58 23.95
C PHE A 299 -7.56 31.49 22.88
N ASP A 300 -7.02 32.69 22.66
CA ASP A 300 -7.58 33.66 21.71
C ASP A 300 -6.98 33.57 20.30
N SER A 301 -5.72 33.16 20.17
CA SER A 301 -5.02 33.19 18.87
C SER A 301 -4.23 31.92 18.56
N LEU A 302 -3.39 31.45 19.49
CA LEU A 302 -2.47 30.33 19.24
C LEU A 302 -3.15 28.97 19.25
N LEU A 303 -3.91 28.67 20.31
CA LEU A 303 -4.66 27.42 20.43
C LEU A 303 -5.72 27.29 19.33
N PRO A 304 -6.57 28.31 19.04
CA PRO A 304 -7.47 28.26 17.90
C PRO A 304 -6.72 28.03 16.59
N SER A 305 -5.62 28.73 16.32
CA SER A 305 -4.86 28.56 15.08
C SER A 305 -4.36 27.12 14.89
N LYS A 306 -3.88 26.45 15.96
CA LYS A 306 -3.41 25.05 15.88
C LYS A 306 -4.57 24.05 15.76
N VAL A 307 -5.61 24.20 16.57
CA VAL A 307 -6.81 23.33 16.52
C VAL A 307 -7.55 23.50 15.19
N TYR A 308 -7.63 24.73 14.66
CA TYR A 308 -8.31 25.04 13.40
C TYR A 308 -7.46 24.70 12.17
N ARG A 309 -6.16 25.05 12.11
CA ARG A 309 -5.34 24.87 10.90
C ARG A 309 -4.75 23.47 10.76
N LYS A 310 -4.43 22.78 11.85
CA LYS A 310 -3.78 21.45 11.78
C LYS A 310 -4.73 20.29 11.94
N ALA A 311 -5.80 20.43 12.71
CA ALA A 311 -6.62 19.27 13.07
C ALA A 311 -8.03 19.27 12.48
N LYS A 312 -8.65 20.43 12.19
CA LYS A 312 -10.10 20.53 11.89
C LYS A 312 -10.98 19.76 12.90
N ALA A 313 -10.45 19.31 14.04
CA ALA A 313 -11.11 18.38 14.95
C ALA A 313 -12.37 19.02 15.53
N ALA A 314 -12.24 20.24 16.05
CA ALA A 314 -13.37 21.02 16.52
C ALA A 314 -14.43 21.29 15.43
N HIS A 315 -14.02 21.51 14.17
CA HIS A 315 -14.98 21.65 13.06
C HIS A 315 -15.68 20.35 12.68
N ARG A 316 -14.96 19.22 12.70
CA ARG A 316 -15.55 17.90 12.46
C ARG A 316 -16.53 17.55 13.55
N LEU A 317 -16.16 17.75 14.81
CA LEU A 317 -17.04 17.56 15.96
C LEU A 317 -18.26 18.45 15.85
N LYS A 318 -18.09 19.75 15.56
CA LYS A 318 -19.21 20.68 15.33
C LYS A 318 -20.19 20.19 14.26
N ARG A 319 -19.69 19.85 13.07
CA ARG A 319 -20.53 19.34 11.97
C ARG A 319 -21.22 18.03 12.33
N TYR A 320 -20.52 17.15 13.06
CA TYR A 320 -21.09 15.91 13.52
C TYR A 320 -22.23 16.16 14.51
N LEU A 321 -22.01 17.01 15.52
CA LEU A 321 -23.00 17.43 16.49
C LEU A 321 -24.23 18.06 15.83
N GLU A 322 -24.03 18.96 14.86
CA GLU A 322 -25.12 19.56 14.06
C GLU A 322 -25.93 18.48 13.30
N LYS A 323 -25.26 17.48 12.73
CA LYS A 323 -25.89 16.37 11.99
C LYS A 323 -26.72 15.45 12.89
N VAL A 324 -26.30 15.24 14.14
CA VAL A 324 -26.97 14.33 15.08
C VAL A 324 -27.89 15.04 16.07
N PHE A 325 -27.99 16.38 16.01
CA PHE A 325 -28.71 17.19 17.00
C PHE A 325 -30.16 16.76 17.23
N ASN A 326 -30.90 16.45 16.16
CA ASN A 326 -32.30 16.01 16.23
C ASN A 326 -32.48 14.48 16.23
N LYS A 327 -31.41 13.72 16.43
CA LYS A 327 -31.45 12.25 16.45
C LYS A 327 -31.51 11.74 17.89
N GLU A 328 -32.14 10.58 18.07
CA GLU A 328 -32.10 9.88 19.35
C GLU A 328 -30.66 9.51 19.71
N SER A 329 -30.32 9.60 20.99
CA SER A 329 -28.97 9.32 21.47
C SER A 329 -28.70 7.81 21.49
N THR A 330 -27.98 7.31 20.48
CA THR A 330 -27.52 5.92 20.43
C THR A 330 -26.14 5.74 21.07
N PHE A 331 -25.72 4.50 21.29
CA PHE A 331 -24.36 4.19 21.74
C PHE A 331 -23.31 4.76 20.77
N ASP A 332 -23.47 4.53 19.47
CA ASP A 332 -22.54 5.01 18.44
C ASP A 332 -22.40 6.54 18.44
N ILE A 333 -23.49 7.27 18.69
CA ILE A 333 -23.47 8.74 18.79
C ILE A 333 -22.71 9.19 20.04
N ARG A 334 -22.87 8.50 21.16
CA ARG A 334 -22.11 8.80 22.40
C ARG A 334 -20.63 8.52 22.21
N GLU A 335 -20.29 7.37 21.63
CA GLU A 335 -18.89 6.97 21.39
C GLU A 335 -18.20 7.91 20.39
N ALA A 336 -18.87 8.28 19.29
CA ALA A 336 -18.31 9.23 18.33
C ALA A 336 -18.10 10.64 18.91
N ARG A 337 -19.00 11.08 19.81
CA ARG A 337 -18.82 12.34 20.56
C ARG A 337 -17.63 12.27 21.50
N ALA A 338 -17.50 11.18 22.27
CA ALA A 338 -16.36 10.96 23.17
C ALA A 338 -15.04 10.98 22.38
N ARG A 339 -14.94 10.18 21.30
CA ARG A 339 -13.74 10.18 20.42
C ARG A 339 -13.40 11.55 19.85
N GLY A 340 -14.39 12.32 19.43
CA GLY A 340 -14.17 13.68 18.92
C GLY A 340 -13.71 14.66 20.01
N MET A 341 -14.15 14.45 21.26
CA MET A 341 -13.71 15.23 22.41
C MET A 341 -12.28 14.86 22.80
N ASP A 342 -12.00 13.56 22.93
CA ASP A 342 -10.66 13.03 23.26
C ASP A 342 -9.62 13.56 22.29
N GLU A 343 -9.91 13.56 20.98
CA GLU A 343 -9.00 14.12 19.98
C GLU A 343 -8.69 15.62 20.22
N ILE A 344 -9.69 16.41 20.63
CA ILE A 344 -9.47 17.85 20.92
C ILE A 344 -8.64 18.01 22.20
N VAL A 345 -8.89 17.20 23.22
CA VAL A 345 -8.11 17.20 24.46
C VAL A 345 -6.67 16.79 24.19
N ASP A 346 -6.44 15.75 23.39
CA ASP A 346 -5.10 15.32 22.96
C ASP A 346 -4.36 16.48 22.28
N ILE A 347 -4.99 17.16 21.31
CA ILE A 347 -4.38 18.31 20.64
C ILE A 347 -4.04 19.43 21.63
N PHE A 348 -4.88 19.65 22.64
CA PHE A 348 -4.67 20.66 23.68
C PHE A 348 -3.48 20.31 24.59
N LEU A 349 -3.38 19.06 25.05
CA LEU A 349 -2.25 18.59 25.85
C LEU A 349 -0.96 18.60 25.04
N LEU A 350 -1.02 18.16 23.78
CA LEU A 350 0.08 18.21 22.84
C LEU A 350 0.54 19.65 22.59
N PHE A 351 -0.38 20.61 22.48
CA PHE A 351 -0.02 22.02 22.39
C PHE A 351 0.81 22.48 23.60
N ALA A 352 0.42 22.11 24.83
CA ALA A 352 1.19 22.41 26.03
C ALA A 352 2.59 21.79 25.97
N ALA A 353 2.68 20.49 25.67
CA ALA A 353 3.94 19.77 25.52
C ALA A 353 4.85 20.40 24.46
N SER A 354 4.27 21.01 23.42
CA SER A 354 5.05 21.70 22.38
C SER A 354 5.80 22.90 22.93
N ILE A 355 5.18 23.61 23.87
CA ILE A 355 5.72 24.81 24.51
C ILE A 355 6.69 24.44 25.63
N HIS A 356 6.47 23.30 26.31
CA HIS A 356 7.38 22.80 27.35
C HIS A 356 8.80 22.51 26.84
N ASN A 357 9.01 22.40 25.53
CA ASN A 357 10.34 22.24 24.92
C ASN A 357 11.17 23.54 24.90
N HIS A 358 10.59 24.69 25.25
CA HIS A 358 11.34 25.94 25.36
C HIS A 358 12.18 25.98 26.65
N PRO A 359 13.26 26.79 26.69
CA PRO A 359 14.06 26.95 27.90
C PRO A 359 13.22 27.37 29.11
N ALA A 360 13.50 26.78 30.27
CA ALA A 360 12.83 27.12 31.52
C ALA A 360 12.93 28.62 31.83
N GLY A 361 11.81 29.22 32.25
CA GLY A 361 11.76 30.64 32.58
C GLY A 361 11.52 31.56 31.39
N TRP A 362 11.16 31.04 30.21
CA TRP A 362 10.79 31.87 29.05
C TRP A 362 9.62 32.82 29.38
N SER A 363 8.76 32.46 30.34
CA SER A 363 7.65 33.29 30.82
C SER A 363 8.08 34.48 31.69
N MET A 364 9.35 34.56 32.10
CA MET A 364 9.88 35.70 32.88
C MET A 364 10.27 36.91 32.03
N SER A 365 10.27 36.75 30.70
CA SER A 365 10.53 37.86 29.78
C SER A 365 9.51 38.97 29.94
N GLU A 366 9.94 40.23 29.82
CA GLU A 366 9.05 41.41 29.79
C GLU A 366 8.01 41.32 28.66
N ASP A 367 8.32 40.58 27.59
CA ASP A 367 7.42 40.34 26.47
C ASP A 367 6.31 39.31 26.79
N CYS A 368 6.34 38.68 27.97
CA CYS A 368 5.32 37.69 28.36
C CYS A 368 4.13 38.37 29.04
N HIS A 369 3.05 38.54 28.29
CA HIS A 369 1.79 39.12 28.80
C HIS A 369 0.74 38.06 29.20
N LEU A 370 1.14 36.80 29.30
CA LEU A 370 0.22 35.72 29.67
C LEU A 370 -0.18 35.82 31.15
N PRO A 371 -1.41 35.47 31.53
CA PRO A 371 -1.83 35.41 32.92
C PRO A 371 -1.11 34.27 33.64
N LEU A 372 -0.93 34.42 34.97
CA LEU A 372 -0.15 33.50 35.79
C LEU A 372 -0.59 32.03 35.64
N ASN A 373 -1.90 31.75 35.56
CA ASN A 373 -2.39 30.38 35.37
C ASN A 373 -1.94 29.73 34.04
N GLU A 374 -1.83 30.51 32.96
CA GLU A 374 -1.29 30.04 31.69
C GLU A 374 0.23 29.88 31.73
N GLN A 375 0.93 30.75 32.46
CA GLN A 375 2.37 30.60 32.69
C GLN A 375 2.66 29.32 33.48
N LEU A 376 1.92 29.06 34.57
CA LEU A 376 2.03 27.84 35.40
C LEU A 376 1.83 26.56 34.58
N TRP A 377 0.89 26.59 33.64
CA TRP A 377 0.62 25.48 32.74
C TRP A 377 1.72 25.28 31.67
N LEU A 378 2.23 26.37 31.08
CA LEU A 378 3.06 26.33 29.86
C LEU A 378 4.57 26.50 30.09
N ASP A 379 5.00 27.03 31.23
CA ASP A 379 6.42 27.14 31.62
C ASP A 379 6.69 26.42 32.94
N PRO A 380 6.45 25.10 33.02
CA PRO A 380 6.62 24.38 34.26
C PRO A 380 8.08 24.30 34.73
N GLY A 381 9.05 24.47 33.83
CA GLY A 381 10.47 24.48 34.18
C GLY A 381 10.87 25.67 35.06
N ARG A 382 10.10 26.78 35.02
CA ARG A 382 10.36 27.97 35.84
C ARG A 382 10.35 27.69 37.34
N VAL A 383 9.69 26.63 37.81
CA VAL A 383 9.70 26.23 39.24
C VAL A 383 11.11 25.95 39.79
N GLN A 384 12.08 25.67 38.92
CA GLN A 384 13.47 25.45 39.29
C GLN A 384 14.23 26.75 39.59
N ILE A 385 13.71 27.89 39.12
CA ILE A 385 14.42 29.19 39.11
C ILE A 385 13.67 30.25 39.95
N ASP A 386 12.34 30.11 40.11
CA ASP A 386 11.48 31.06 40.82
C ASP A 386 10.67 30.37 41.93
N ASP A 387 11.02 30.67 43.19
CA ASP A 387 10.39 30.11 44.38
C ASP A 387 8.93 30.54 44.53
N THR A 388 8.60 31.78 44.16
CA THR A 388 7.21 32.28 44.23
C THR A 388 6.32 31.57 43.22
N PHE A 389 6.88 31.25 42.05
CA PHE A 389 6.21 30.46 41.03
C PHE A 389 6.02 29.00 41.46
N ARG A 390 6.99 28.43 42.19
CA ARG A 390 6.86 27.09 42.78
C ARG A 390 5.70 27.02 43.77
N GLU A 391 5.59 27.99 44.68
CA GLU A 391 4.47 28.06 45.63
C GLU A 391 3.12 28.20 44.94
N ALA A 392 3.05 28.99 43.86
CA ALA A 392 1.82 29.13 43.07
C ALA A 392 1.47 27.83 42.31
N MET A 393 2.47 27.08 41.84
CA MET A 393 2.30 25.78 41.18
C MET A 393 1.73 24.72 42.13
N ASP A 394 2.20 24.71 43.38
CA ASP A 394 1.80 23.72 44.40
C ASP A 394 0.38 23.92 44.93
N LYS A 395 -0.20 25.12 44.80
CA LYS A 395 -1.59 25.39 45.16
C LYS A 395 -2.61 24.65 44.30
N LYS A 396 -2.23 24.20 43.10
CA LYS A 396 -3.07 23.44 42.16
C LYS A 396 -4.44 24.07 41.80
N ASP A 397 -4.56 25.40 41.96
CA ASP A 397 -5.75 26.14 41.53
C ASP A 397 -5.74 26.40 40.01
N TRP A 398 -4.55 26.41 39.41
CA TRP A 398 -4.36 26.76 38.00
C TRP A 398 -4.96 25.72 37.03
N GLN A 399 -5.05 24.43 37.39
CA GLN A 399 -5.64 23.39 36.53
C GLN A 399 -7.13 23.68 36.30
N GLU A 400 -7.85 24.09 37.34
CA GLU A 400 -9.27 24.42 37.27
C GLU A 400 -9.54 25.65 36.41
N ASP A 401 -8.67 26.66 36.54
CA ASP A 401 -8.72 27.87 35.72
C ASP A 401 -8.47 27.57 34.23
N ILE A 402 -7.45 26.77 33.94
CA ILE A 402 -7.10 26.36 32.57
C ILE A 402 -8.21 25.51 31.97
N ALA A 403 -8.76 24.56 32.73
CA ALA A 403 -9.91 23.78 32.29
C ALA A 403 -11.14 24.66 32.03
N SER A 404 -11.38 25.68 32.87
CA SER A 404 -12.47 26.65 32.67
C SER A 404 -12.28 27.49 31.40
N LYS A 405 -11.07 27.99 31.16
CA LYS A 405 -10.72 28.72 29.94
C LYS A 405 -10.87 27.87 28.69
N PHE A 406 -10.42 26.61 28.75
CA PHE A 406 -10.60 25.64 27.68
C PHE A 406 -12.09 25.40 27.39
N ALA A 407 -12.90 25.16 28.42
CA ALA A 407 -14.34 24.93 28.25
C ALA A 407 -15.04 26.13 27.61
N SER A 408 -14.71 27.36 28.02
CA SER A 408 -15.23 28.58 27.43
C SER A 408 -14.83 28.74 25.95
N TRP A 409 -13.56 28.44 25.64
CA TRP A 409 -13.07 28.44 24.26
C TRP A 409 -13.80 27.41 23.40
N LEU A 410 -13.96 26.17 23.89
CA LEU A 410 -14.59 25.10 23.13
C LEU A 410 -16.07 25.40 22.88
N ASN A 411 -16.80 25.90 23.88
CA ASN A 411 -18.19 26.35 23.72
C ASN A 411 -18.29 27.41 22.61
N ARG A 412 -17.44 28.46 22.66
CA ARG A 412 -17.40 29.51 21.63
C ARG A 412 -17.11 28.94 20.23
N THR A 413 -16.25 27.94 20.14
CA THR A 413 -15.85 27.30 18.88
C THR A 413 -16.96 26.42 18.29
N LEU A 414 -17.64 25.64 19.13
CA LEU A 414 -18.70 24.72 18.71
C LEU A 414 -20.06 25.41 18.52
N GLN A 415 -20.28 26.58 19.13
CA GLN A 415 -21.50 27.36 19.01
C GLN A 415 -21.94 27.53 17.55
N SER A 416 -23.22 27.29 17.27
CA SER A 416 -23.83 27.56 15.96
C SER A 416 -25.28 28.01 16.08
N SER A 417 -25.92 28.24 14.94
CA SER A 417 -27.37 28.47 14.89
C SER A 417 -28.19 27.28 15.41
N THR A 418 -27.58 26.09 15.45
CA THR A 418 -28.22 24.84 15.88
C THR A 418 -27.74 24.41 17.26
N LEU A 419 -26.45 24.61 17.57
CA LEU A 419 -25.84 24.23 18.83
C LEU A 419 -25.76 25.44 19.77
N HIS A 420 -26.61 25.45 20.79
CA HIS A 420 -26.60 26.44 21.86
C HIS A 420 -25.96 25.85 23.11
N LEU A 421 -24.64 26.02 23.23
CA LEU A 421 -23.86 25.49 24.35
C LEU A 421 -23.80 26.53 25.47
N GLY A 422 -24.04 26.09 26.70
CA GLY A 422 -24.09 26.94 27.88
C GLY A 422 -23.34 26.34 29.06
N ASP A 423 -23.88 26.55 30.26
CA ASP A 423 -23.23 26.21 31.52
C ASP A 423 -23.15 24.69 31.79
N VAL A 424 -24.03 23.91 31.16
CA VAL A 424 -24.04 22.45 31.33
C VAL A 424 -22.86 21.85 30.58
N GLU A 425 -22.69 22.22 29.32
CA GLU A 425 -21.58 21.75 28.49
C GLU A 425 -20.26 22.31 29.00
N HIS A 426 -20.24 23.58 29.46
CA HIS A 426 -19.05 24.15 30.10
C HIS A 426 -18.54 23.29 31.26
N ARG A 427 -19.45 22.85 32.15
CA ARG A 427 -19.11 21.98 33.28
C ARG A 427 -18.58 20.63 32.84
N GLU A 428 -19.17 20.04 31.80
CA GLU A 428 -18.74 18.75 31.26
C GLU A 428 -17.33 18.83 30.68
N TRP A 429 -17.07 19.79 29.78
CA TRP A 429 -15.74 19.99 29.18
C TRP A 429 -14.68 20.29 30.24
N LYS A 430 -15.03 21.14 31.21
CA LYS A 430 -14.14 21.50 32.32
C LYS A 430 -13.76 20.26 33.12
N SER A 431 -14.73 19.42 33.49
CA SER A 431 -14.47 18.21 34.29
C SER A 431 -13.51 17.25 33.58
N LEU A 432 -13.72 17.02 32.29
CA LEU A 432 -12.88 16.12 31.48
C LEU A 432 -11.43 16.64 31.42
N VAL A 433 -11.24 17.92 31.09
CA VAL A 433 -9.89 18.48 30.92
C VAL A 433 -9.18 18.65 32.26
N ALA A 434 -9.89 19.00 33.33
CA ALA A 434 -9.31 19.08 34.66
C ALA A 434 -8.76 17.72 35.13
N GLN A 435 -9.47 16.63 34.83
CA GLN A 435 -8.98 15.28 35.12
C GLN A 435 -7.69 14.98 34.35
N GLU A 436 -7.65 15.24 33.04
CA GLU A 436 -6.48 14.98 32.20
C GLU A 436 -5.27 15.85 32.60
N LEU A 437 -5.47 17.11 32.97
CA LEU A 437 -4.40 17.98 33.47
C LEU A 437 -3.80 17.46 34.78
N ARG A 438 -4.62 16.86 35.67
CA ARG A 438 -4.12 16.25 36.91
C ARG A 438 -3.31 14.98 36.64
N LEU A 439 -3.76 14.15 35.70
CA LEU A 439 -3.07 12.92 35.30
C LEU A 439 -1.72 13.22 34.66
N THR A 440 -1.69 14.18 33.74
CA THR A 440 -0.44 14.61 33.06
C THR A 440 0.56 15.25 34.02
N GLU A 441 0.10 16.07 34.98
CA GLU A 441 1.00 16.62 36.01
C GLU A 441 1.57 15.53 36.93
N ARG A 442 0.75 14.54 37.31
CA ARG A 442 1.21 13.39 38.11
C ARG A 442 2.28 12.60 37.36
N ALA A 443 2.01 12.24 36.10
CA ALA A 443 2.97 11.54 35.26
C ALA A 443 4.27 12.34 35.11
N ARG A 444 4.19 13.66 34.94
CA ARG A 444 5.36 14.53 34.90
C ARG A 444 6.17 14.49 36.20
N LYS A 445 5.52 14.55 37.36
CA LYS A 445 6.19 14.45 38.66
C LYS A 445 6.91 13.10 38.83
N GLU A 446 6.35 12.01 38.33
CA GLU A 446 6.95 10.66 38.37
C GLU A 446 8.14 10.51 37.40
N PHE A 447 8.16 11.23 36.26
CA PHE A 447 9.25 11.17 35.27
C PHE A 447 10.43 12.12 35.56
N TYR A 448 10.20 13.21 36.30
CA TYR A 448 11.21 14.23 36.60
C TYR A 448 11.60 14.30 38.09
N SER A 449 11.06 13.42 38.94
CA SER A 449 11.62 13.10 40.27
C SER A 449 12.81 12.18 40.14
#